data_AF-A0A0C1NYK0-F1
#
_entry.id   AF-A0A0C1NYK0-F1
#
_cell.length_a   1.000
_cell.length_b   1.000
_cell.length_c   1.000
_cell.angle_alpha   90.00
_cell.angle_beta   90.00
_cell.angle_gamma   90.00
#
_symmetry.space_group_name_H-M   'P 1'
#
loop_
_entity.id
_entity.type
_entity.pdbx_description
1 polymer ?
#
loop_
_entity_poly.entity_id
_entity_poly.type
_entity_poly.pdbx_seq_one_letter_code
_entity_poly.pdbx_strand_id
1 'polypeptide(L)'
;MRDVTIKVADKKDLEFMLGLETLGMKRTVACVITFLKDQNERSSKDIEETTGLRQPEVSIAMQTLRERGWLKEYETKSSGKGRPLKIYALRATI
;
A
#
# COMPACT_ATOMS: atom_id res chain seq x y z
N MET A 1 -5.65 14.32 -11.36
CA MET A 1 -4.98 13.25 -10.58
C MET A 1 -3.58 13.76 -10.31
N ARG A 2 -3.16 13.89 -9.04
CA ARG A 2 -1.76 14.24 -8.74
C ARG A 2 -0.90 13.04 -9.09
N ASP A 3 0.27 13.30 -9.65
CA ASP A 3 1.28 12.28 -9.87
C ASP A 3 1.53 11.56 -8.55
N VAL A 4 1.40 10.23 -8.57
CA VAL A 4 1.74 9.40 -7.43
C VAL A 4 3.25 9.52 -7.24
N THR A 5 3.67 10.42 -6.34
CA THR A 5 5.06 10.61 -5.98
C THR A 5 5.44 9.52 -5.00
N ILE A 6 5.55 8.31 -5.50
CA ILE A 6 6.32 7.29 -4.81
C ILE A 6 7.72 7.91 -4.76
N LYS A 7 8.28 8.07 -3.55
CA LYS A 7 9.73 8.05 -3.41
C LYS A 7 10.15 6.64 -3.83
N VAL A 8 10.13 6.38 -5.14
CA VAL A 8 10.48 5.08 -5.70
C VAL A 8 11.89 4.84 -5.22
N ALA A 9 12.06 3.84 -4.34
CA ALA A 9 13.28 3.68 -3.58
C ALA A 9 14.44 3.22 -4.47
N ASP A 10 14.17 2.71 -5.68
CA ASP A 10 15.17 2.49 -6.72
C ASP A 10 14.54 2.26 -8.11
N LYS A 11 15.36 2.10 -9.16
CA LYS A 11 14.89 1.79 -10.52
C LYS A 11 14.06 0.49 -10.58
N LYS A 12 14.32 -0.48 -9.70
CA LYS A 12 13.65 -1.79 -9.70
C LYS A 12 12.20 -1.68 -9.24
N ASP A 13 11.94 -0.83 -8.25
CA ASP A 13 10.57 -0.53 -7.80
C ASP A 13 9.74 0.10 -8.90
N LEU A 14 10.33 0.99 -9.71
CA LEU A 14 9.64 1.57 -10.87
C LEU A 14 9.31 0.49 -11.90
N GLU A 15 10.27 -0.35 -12.26
CA GLU A 15 10.08 -1.43 -13.22
C GLU A 15 9.02 -2.43 -12.73
N PHE A 16 9.04 -2.77 -11.43
CA PHE A 16 8.06 -3.66 -10.82
C PHE A 16 6.65 -3.07 -10.88
N MET A 17 6.49 -1.81 -10.48
CA MET A 17 5.21 -1.11 -10.52
C MET A 17 4.66 -1.00 -11.95
N LEU A 18 5.51 -0.63 -12.91
CA LEU A 18 5.12 -0.57 -14.33
C LEU A 18 4.73 -1.95 -14.84
N GLY A 19 5.43 -3.00 -14.43
CA GLY A 19 5.04 -4.39 -14.72
C GLY A 19 3.63 -4.70 -14.23
N LEU A 20 3.30 -4.34 -12.99
CA LEU A 20 1.93 -4.51 -12.45
C LEU A 20 0.89 -3.69 -13.23
N GLU A 21 1.22 -2.47 -13.65
CA GLU A 21 0.33 -1.65 -14.51
C GLU A 21 0.09 -2.32 -15.87
N THR A 22 1.12 -2.88 -16.50
CA THR A 22 0.97 -3.61 -17.78
C THR A 22 0.13 -4.88 -17.66
N LEU A 23 0.10 -5.49 -16.47
CA LEU A 23 -0.80 -6.61 -16.15
C LEU A 23 -2.25 -6.15 -15.85
N GLY A 24 -2.55 -4.86 -16.05
CA GLY A 24 -3.90 -4.30 -15.89
C GLY A 24 -4.23 -3.86 -14.47
N MET A 25 -3.25 -3.77 -13.56
CA MET A 25 -3.51 -3.21 -12.23
C MET A 25 -3.58 -1.68 -12.30
N LYS A 26 -4.51 -1.10 -11.54
CA LYS A 26 -4.54 0.36 -11.36
C LYS A 26 -3.23 0.81 -10.72
N ARG A 27 -2.67 1.93 -11.17
CA ARG A 27 -1.45 2.54 -10.63
C ARG A 27 -1.44 2.67 -9.11
N THR A 28 -2.57 3.03 -8.50
CA THR A 28 -2.70 3.12 -7.02
C THR A 28 -2.53 1.78 -6.33
N VAL A 29 -3.02 0.69 -6.93
CA VAL A 29 -2.86 -0.68 -6.41
C VAL A 29 -1.42 -1.14 -6.61
N ALA A 30 -0.86 -0.94 -7.81
CA ALA A 30 0.53 -1.27 -8.11
C ALA A 30 1.51 -0.54 -7.16
N CYS A 31 1.26 0.73 -6.89
CA CYS A 31 1.99 1.55 -5.92
C CYS A 31 1.98 0.93 -4.52
N VAL A 32 0.79 0.58 -4.01
CA VAL A 32 0.66 0.01 -2.65
C VAL A 32 1.30 -1.38 -2.56
N ILE A 33 1.17 -2.22 -3.58
CA ILE A 33 1.87 -3.52 -3.63
C ILE A 33 3.38 -3.31 -3.60
N THR A 34 3.90 -2.39 -4.44
CA THR A 34 5.33 -2.09 -4.51
C THR A 34 5.86 -1.60 -3.17
N PHE A 35 5.10 -0.77 -2.46
CA PHE A 35 5.48 -0.28 -1.14
C PHE A 35 5.45 -1.37 -0.05
N LEU A 36 4.46 -2.27 -0.09
CA LEU A 36 4.32 -3.33 0.90
C LEU A 36 5.21 -4.55 0.64
N LYS A 37 5.82 -4.71 -0.54
CA LYS A 37 6.64 -5.89 -0.88
C LYS A 37 7.86 -6.04 0.04
N ASP A 38 8.48 -4.91 0.43
CA ASP A 38 9.74 -4.90 1.19
C ASP A 38 9.53 -4.79 2.70
N GLN A 39 8.28 -4.69 3.15
CA GLN A 39 7.94 -4.31 4.53
C GLN A 39 6.98 -5.31 5.14
N ASN A 40 7.35 -5.88 6.30
CA ASN A 40 6.52 -6.89 6.96
C ASN A 40 5.13 -6.36 7.32
N GLU A 41 5.01 -5.16 7.92
CA GLU A 41 3.74 -4.59 8.37
C GLU A 41 3.81 -3.05 8.37
N ARG A 42 2.79 -2.36 7.83
CA ARG A 42 2.73 -0.89 7.75
C ARG A 42 1.35 -0.36 8.09
N SER A 43 1.29 0.83 8.70
CA SER A 43 0.01 1.48 8.98
C SER A 43 -0.52 2.24 7.77
N SER A 44 -1.84 2.49 7.71
CA SER A 44 -2.43 3.35 6.68
C SER A 44 -1.73 4.71 6.58
N LYS A 45 -1.28 5.25 7.71
CA LYS A 45 -0.61 6.54 7.79
C LYS A 45 0.78 6.48 7.17
N ASP A 46 1.56 5.42 7.45
CA ASP A 46 2.88 5.24 6.84
C ASP A 46 2.79 5.11 5.32
N ILE A 47 1.74 4.43 4.84
CA ILE A 47 1.47 4.28 3.41
C ILE A 47 1.17 5.65 2.79
N GLU A 48 0.25 6.43 3.39
CA GLU A 48 -0.08 7.79 2.92
C GLU A 48 1.16 8.68 2.83
N GLU A 49 1.97 8.70 3.89
CA GLU A 49 3.18 9.53 3.99
C GLU A 49 4.28 9.08 3.01
N THR A 50 4.41 7.77 2.75
CA THR A 50 5.51 7.24 1.92
C THR A 50 5.15 7.20 0.43
N THR A 51 3.91 6.87 0.09
CA THR A 51 3.48 6.77 -1.31
C THR A 51 2.95 8.09 -1.87
N GLY A 52 2.68 9.08 -1.02
CA GLY A 52 2.05 10.35 -1.41
C GLY A 52 0.60 10.20 -1.88
N LEU A 53 0.02 9.01 -1.74
CA LEU A 53 -1.40 8.76 -2.02
C LEU A 53 -2.22 9.38 -0.91
N ARG A 54 -3.36 9.98 -1.23
CA ARG A 54 -4.29 10.45 -0.20
C ARG A 54 -5.04 9.27 0.41
N GLN A 55 -5.52 9.45 1.64
CA GLN A 55 -6.30 8.44 2.35
C GLN A 55 -7.43 7.77 1.52
N PRO A 56 -8.22 8.47 0.68
CA PRO A 56 -9.22 7.81 -0.18
C PRO A 56 -8.59 6.85 -1.21
N GLU A 57 -7.46 7.22 -1.79
CA GLU A 57 -6.73 6.40 -2.78
C GLU A 57 -6.12 5.17 -2.11
N VAL A 58 -5.54 5.35 -0.92
CA VAL A 58 -5.06 4.25 -0.07
C VAL A 58 -6.22 3.30 0.25
N SER A 59 -7.39 3.83 0.63
CA SER A 59 -8.56 3.02 0.95
C SER A 59 -9.04 2.20 -0.25
N ILE A 60 -9.05 2.76 -1.46
CA ILE A 60 -9.42 2.05 -2.70
C ILE A 60 -8.41 0.94 -3.00
N ALA A 61 -7.12 1.21 -2.85
CA ALA A 61 -6.08 0.21 -3.05
C ALA A 61 -6.20 -0.94 -2.03
N MET A 62 -6.37 -0.63 -0.75
CA MET A 62 -6.55 -1.63 0.30
C MET A 62 -7.82 -2.47 0.11
N GLN A 63 -8.92 -1.84 -0.31
CA GLN A 63 -10.12 -2.57 -0.65
C GLN A 63 -9.88 -3.56 -1.79
N THR A 64 -9.21 -3.13 -2.86
CA THR A 64 -8.89 -4.00 -3.99
C THR A 64 -8.01 -5.19 -3.57
N LEU A 65 -7.01 -4.95 -2.73
CA LEU A 65 -6.13 -6.02 -2.22
C LEU A 65 -6.87 -6.97 -1.26
N ARG A 66 -7.79 -6.44 -0.45
CA ARG A 66 -8.66 -7.23 0.44
C ARG A 66 -9.60 -8.13 -0.36
N GLU A 67 -10.26 -7.61 -1.39
CA GLU A 67 -11.16 -8.37 -2.26
C GLU A 67 -10.44 -9.51 -2.99
N ARG A 68 -9.16 -9.32 -3.33
CA ARG A 68 -8.29 -10.35 -3.91
C ARG A 68 -7.71 -11.33 -2.87
N GLY A 69 -7.93 -11.09 -1.58
CA GLY A 69 -7.35 -11.88 -0.50
C GLY A 69 -5.83 -11.71 -0.33
N TRP A 70 -5.23 -10.68 -0.95
CA TRP A 70 -3.78 -10.45 -0.96
C TRP A 70 -3.27 -9.69 0.24
N LEU A 71 -4.18 -9.23 1.10
CA LEU A 71 -3.87 -8.44 2.29
C LEU A 71 -4.08 -9.26 3.56
N LYS A 72 -3.17 -9.08 4.52
CA LYS A 72 -3.41 -9.28 5.94
C LYS A 72 -3.65 -7.91 6.55
N GLU A 73 -4.76 -7.77 7.25
CA GLU A 73 -5.09 -6.54 7.98
C GLU A 73 -5.53 -6.88 9.40
N TYR A 74 -5.14 -6.03 10.34
CA TYR A 74 -5.60 -6.11 11.71
C TYR A 74 -5.54 -4.72 12.36
N GLU A 75 -6.31 -4.56 13.43
CA GLU A 75 -6.29 -3.33 14.21
C GLU A 75 -5.41 -3.52 15.43
N THR A 76 -4.45 -2.61 15.62
CA THR A 76 -3.68 -2.53 16.86
C THR A 76 -4.26 -1.44 17.74
N LYS A 77 -4.36 -1.73 19.05
CA LYS A 77 -4.74 -0.72 20.03
C LYS A 77 -3.60 0.28 20.10
N SER A 78 -3.88 1.55 19.79
CA SER A 78 -2.94 2.61 20.12
C SER A 78 -2.76 2.63 21.64
N SER A 79 -1.52 2.80 22.12
CA SER A 79 -1.18 2.77 23.55
C SER A 79 -1.77 3.95 24.36
N GLY A 80 -2.81 4.64 23.86
CA GLY A 80 -3.44 5.82 24.45
C GLY A 80 -4.88 6.04 24.02
N LYS A 81 -5.43 7.26 24.23
CA LYS A 81 -6.77 7.65 23.75
C LYS A 81 -6.71 7.97 22.25
N GLY A 82 -7.27 7.11 21.41
CA GLY A 82 -7.30 7.32 19.97
C GLY A 82 -8.12 6.28 19.22
N ARG A 83 -8.29 6.49 17.91
CA ARG A 83 -8.87 5.49 17.03
C ARG A 83 -7.88 4.32 16.88
N PRO A 84 -8.36 3.07 16.76
CA PRO A 84 -7.51 1.93 16.43
C PRO A 84 -6.70 2.20 15.15
N LEU A 85 -5.44 1.76 15.14
CA LEU A 85 -4.58 1.90 13.98
C LEU A 85 -4.69 0.63 13.13
N LYS A 86 -5.04 0.80 11.85
CA LYS A 86 -5.07 -0.31 10.89
C LYS A 86 -3.66 -0.57 10.40
N ILE A 87 -3.22 -1.82 10.57
CA ILE A 87 -1.96 -2.34 10.08
C ILE A 87 -2.22 -3.27 8.91
N TYR A 88 -1.35 -3.19 7.92
CA TYR A 88 -1.46 -3.87 6.64
C TYR A 88 -0.15 -4.57 6.29
N ALA A 89 -0.28 -5.76 5.73
CA ALA A 89 0.81 -6.54 5.17
C ALA A 89 0.34 -7.30 3.94
N LEU A 90 1.23 -7.58 2.99
CA LEU A 90 0.92 -8.53 1.93
C LEU A 90 0.83 -9.95 2.53
N ARG A 91 -0.15 -10.72 2.06
CA ARG A 91 -0.33 -12.10 2.51
C ARG A 91 0.80 -13.01 2.01
N ALA A 92 1.25 -12.77 0.79
CA ALA A 92 2.34 -13.49 0.17
C ALA A 92 3.59 -12.62 0.17
N THR A 93 4.74 -13.25 0.45
CA THR A 93 6.05 -12.66 0.17
C THR A 93 6.27 -12.72 -1.33
N ILE A 94 6.71 -11.61 -1.92
CA ILE A 94 6.95 -11.45 -3.37
C ILE A 94 8.44 -11.25 -3.58
#